data_AF-A0A8D2AT52-F1
#
_entry.id   AF-A0A8D2AT52-F1
#
_cell.length_a   1.000
_cell.length_b   1.000
_cell.length_c   1.000
_cell.angle_alpha   90.00
_cell.angle_beta   90.00
_cell.angle_gamma   90.00
#
_symmetry.space_group_name_H-M   'P 1'
#
loop_
_entity.id
_entity.type
_entity.pdbx_description
1 polymer ?
#
loop_
_entity_poly.entity_id
_entity_poly.type
_entity_poly.pdbx_seq_one_letter_code
_entity_poly.pdbx_strand_id
1 'polypeptide(L)'
;MLRIPVRRALVGLSKSPKGYVRTTATAASNLIEVFVDGQSVMVEPGTTVLQACEKVGMQIPRFCYHERLSVAGNCRMCLVEIEKAPKVVAACAICDTSWLGTRRLENYKSTF
;
A
#
# COMPACT_ATOMS: atom_id res chain seq x y z
N MET A 1 -64.04 0.46 -6.05
CA MET A 1 -62.98 1.42 -5.67
C MET A 1 -61.63 0.73 -5.83
N LEU A 2 -61.23 0.51 -7.08
CA LEU A 2 -60.05 1.12 -7.72
C LEU A 2 -58.71 0.81 -7.03
N ARG A 3 -58.08 -0.26 -7.53
CA ARG A 3 -56.68 -0.30 -8.02
C ARG A 3 -55.60 0.21 -7.07
N ILE A 4 -55.06 -0.68 -6.25
CA ILE A 4 -53.68 -0.57 -5.76
C ILE A 4 -52.77 -1.13 -6.87
N PRO A 5 -51.95 -0.31 -7.55
CA PRO A 5 -51.04 -0.85 -8.54
C PRO A 5 -49.84 -1.44 -7.81
N VAL A 6 -49.66 -2.75 -7.96
CA VAL A 6 -48.37 -3.42 -7.79
C VAL A 6 -47.41 -2.80 -8.81
N ARG A 7 -46.71 -1.74 -8.41
CA ARG A 7 -45.62 -1.17 -9.22
C ARG A 7 -44.36 -1.99 -9.00
N ARG A 8 -44.34 -3.06 -9.80
CA ARG A 8 -43.22 -3.72 -10.46
C ARG A 8 -41.93 -2.89 -10.46
N ALA A 9 -40.86 -3.53 -10.00
CA ALA A 9 -39.47 -3.09 -10.04
C ALA A 9 -39.06 -2.49 -11.40
N LEU A 10 -38.36 -1.36 -11.33
CA LEU A 10 -37.45 -0.82 -12.35
C LEU A 10 -36.28 -0.22 -11.55
N VAL A 11 -35.21 -0.96 -11.27
CA VAL A 11 -33.99 -1.01 -12.11
C VAL A 11 -33.73 0.32 -12.81
N GLY A 12 -32.80 1.09 -12.25
CA GLY A 12 -32.40 2.39 -12.79
C GLY A 12 -31.23 3.02 -12.05
N LEU A 13 -30.16 2.24 -11.76
CA LEU A 13 -28.85 2.85 -11.48
C LEU A 13 -28.42 3.57 -12.77
N SER A 14 -28.48 4.89 -12.77
CA SER A 14 -27.83 5.65 -13.84
C SER A 14 -27.02 6.80 -13.29
N LYS A 15 -25.70 6.60 -13.41
CA LYS A 15 -24.64 7.60 -13.61
C LYS A 15 -24.28 8.46 -12.40
N SER A 16 -23.55 7.83 -11.47
CA SER A 16 -22.55 8.53 -10.67
C SER A 16 -21.36 8.92 -11.56
N PRO A 17 -20.81 10.13 -11.47
CA PRO A 17 -19.83 10.64 -12.43
C PRO A 17 -18.53 9.83 -12.31
N LYS A 18 -18.18 9.09 -13.37
CA LYS A 18 -16.83 8.54 -13.54
C LYS A 18 -15.88 9.70 -13.79
N GLY A 19 -15.31 10.20 -12.70
CA GLY A 19 -14.30 11.24 -12.69
C GLY A 19 -13.40 11.09 -11.47
N TYR A 20 -13.01 9.86 -11.11
CA TYR A 20 -11.89 9.67 -10.19
C TYR A 20 -10.59 9.85 -10.98
N VAL A 21 -10.36 11.09 -11.42
CA VAL A 21 -8.99 11.54 -11.71
C VAL A 21 -8.37 11.68 -10.33
N ARG A 22 -7.61 10.67 -9.94
CA ARG A 22 -6.72 10.78 -8.79
C ARG A 22 -5.62 11.75 -9.24
N THR A 23 -5.80 13.04 -8.95
CA THR A 23 -4.69 14.00 -8.94
C THR A 23 -3.76 13.59 -7.81
N THR A 24 -2.89 12.61 -8.08
CA THR A 24 -1.69 12.35 -7.28
C THR A 24 -0.51 12.81 -8.11
N ALA A 25 -0.41 14.12 -8.25
CA ALA A 25 0.77 14.78 -8.79
C ALA A 25 1.05 16.02 -7.94
N THR A 26 1.48 15.78 -6.71
CA THR A 26 2.31 16.72 -5.97
C THR A 26 3.58 15.98 -5.59
N ALA A 27 4.48 15.87 -6.55
CA ALA A 27 5.88 15.50 -6.35
C ALA A 27 6.71 16.78 -6.21
N ALA A 28 7.86 16.65 -5.54
CA ALA A 28 8.84 17.68 -5.15
C ALA A 28 8.46 18.38 -3.83
N SER A 29 9.14 18.16 -2.69
CA SER A 29 10.60 18.26 -2.53
C SER A 29 11.17 17.56 -1.28
N ASN A 30 10.43 16.62 -0.65
CA ASN A 30 10.85 16.01 0.63
C ASN A 30 11.18 14.53 0.48
N LEU A 31 12.28 14.21 -0.22
CA LEU A 31 12.78 12.83 -0.25
C LEU A 31 13.29 12.42 1.14
N ILE A 32 12.90 11.22 1.57
CA ILE A 32 13.31 10.64 2.85
C ILE A 32 14.32 9.54 2.56
N GLU A 33 15.40 9.53 3.33
CA GLU A 33 16.39 8.45 3.32
C GLU A 33 15.87 7.27 4.17
N VAL A 34 15.83 6.08 3.57
CA VAL A 34 15.47 4.82 4.22
C VAL A 34 16.60 3.82 4.01
N PHE A 35 16.85 2.97 5.00
CA PHE A 35 17.87 1.92 4.93
C PHE A 35 17.21 0.56 4.75
N VAL A 36 17.47 -0.10 3.62
CA VAL A 36 17.00 -1.46 3.29
C VAL A 36 18.21 -2.39 3.30
N ASP A 37 18.30 -3.32 4.26
CA ASP A 37 19.40 -4.29 4.39
C ASP A 37 20.81 -3.66 4.27
N GLY A 38 20.98 -2.47 4.86
CA GLY A 38 22.24 -1.71 4.84
C GLY A 38 22.46 -0.83 3.60
N GLN A 39 21.55 -0.83 2.62
CA GLN A 39 21.60 0.09 1.47
C GLN A 39 20.69 1.30 1.72
N SER A 40 21.22 2.51 1.50
CA SER A 40 20.42 3.74 1.58
C SER A 40 19.65 3.97 0.28
N VAL A 41 18.36 4.27 0.40
CA VAL A 41 17.48 4.58 -0.72
C VAL A 41 16.67 5.85 -0.43
N MET A 42 16.61 6.72 -1.42
CA MET A 42 15.80 7.94 -1.36
C MET A 42 14.40 7.65 -1.88
N VAL A 43 13.40 7.79 -1.01
CA VAL A 43 11.99 7.52 -1.34
C VAL A 43 11.11 8.73 -1.06
N GLU A 44 9.98 8.80 -1.77
CA GLU A 44 8.98 9.82 -1.52
C GLU A 44 8.20 9.50 -0.24
N PRO A 45 7.72 10.53 0.48
CA PRO A 45 6.88 10.33 1.66
C PRO A 45 5.58 9.65 1.23
N GLY A 46 5.17 8.63 1.97
CA GLY A 46 4.00 7.81 1.62
C GLY A 46 4.31 6.61 0.72
N THR A 47 5.57 6.43 0.30
CA THR A 47 6.00 5.20 -0.37
C THR A 47 5.88 4.02 0.61
N THR A 48 5.35 2.89 0.15
CA THR A 48 5.30 1.68 0.98
C THR A 48 6.68 1.06 1.17
N VAL A 49 6.88 0.31 2.26
CA VAL A 49 8.14 -0.43 2.47
C VAL A 49 8.39 -1.41 1.33
N LEU A 50 7.33 -2.04 0.80
CA LEU A 50 7.44 -2.93 -0.36
C LEU A 50 8.04 -2.23 -1.59
N GLN A 51 7.57 -1.02 -1.91
CA GLN A 51 8.09 -0.23 -3.03
C GLN A 51 9.50 0.31 -2.77
N ALA A 52 9.85 0.61 -1.51
CA ALA A 52 11.21 0.99 -1.14
C ALA A 52 12.19 -0.16 -1.38
N CYS A 53 11.82 -1.40 -1.04
CA CYS A 53 12.62 -2.59 -1.33
C CYS A 53 12.74 -2.87 -2.84
N GLU A 54 11.66 -2.72 -3.61
CA GLU A 54 11.69 -2.90 -5.07
C GLU A 54 12.68 -1.94 -5.75
N LYS A 55 12.83 -0.70 -5.24
CA LYS A 55 13.83 0.27 -5.74
C LYS A 55 15.27 -0.16 -5.54
N VAL A 56 15.54 -0.97 -4.52
CA VAL A 56 16.85 -1.54 -4.20
C VAL A 56 17.08 -2.86 -4.98
N GLY A 57 16.08 -3.33 -5.73
CA GLY A 57 16.13 -4.62 -6.42
C GLY A 57 15.77 -5.81 -5.53
N MET A 58 15.32 -5.56 -4.30
CA MET A 58 14.85 -6.58 -3.36
C MET A 58 13.35 -6.86 -3.60
N GLN A 59 13.05 -8.05 -4.13
CA GLN A 59 11.68 -8.48 -4.40
C GLN A 59 11.10 -9.25 -3.21
N ILE A 60 10.15 -8.63 -2.50
CA ILE A 60 9.43 -9.28 -1.39
C ILE A 60 8.30 -10.15 -1.95
N PRO A 61 8.18 -11.43 -1.55
CA PRO A 61 7.12 -12.30 -2.00
C PRO A 61 5.75 -11.75 -1.61
N ARG A 62 4.86 -11.62 -2.61
CA ARG A 62 3.52 -11.07 -2.46
C ARG A 62 2.49 -11.87 -3.25
N PHE A 63 1.37 -12.19 -2.62
CA PHE A 63 0.22 -12.84 -3.28
C PHE A 63 -0.97 -11.90 -3.41
N CYS A 64 -1.24 -11.11 -2.37
CA CYS A 64 -2.44 -10.31 -2.21
C CYS A 64 -2.24 -8.82 -2.51
N TYR A 65 -1.06 -8.42 -2.97
CA TYR A 65 -0.73 -7.04 -3.30
C TYR A 65 -0.54 -6.85 -4.81
N HIS A 66 -1.13 -5.78 -5.33
CA HIS A 66 -0.99 -5.35 -6.71
C HIS A 66 -1.04 -3.81 -6.76
N GLU A 67 -0.15 -3.18 -7.52
CA GLU A 67 0.04 -1.71 -7.54
C GLU A 67 -1.22 -0.91 -7.94
N ARG A 68 -2.06 -1.50 -8.80
CA ARG A 68 -3.31 -0.87 -9.27
C ARG A 68 -4.52 -1.10 -8.37
N LEU A 69 -4.40 -1.95 -7.35
CA LEU A 69 -5.49 -2.29 -6.45
C LEU A 69 -5.22 -1.73 -5.05
N SER A 70 -6.28 -1.62 -4.24
CA SER A 70 -6.14 -1.29 -2.82
C SER A 70 -5.37 -2.38 -2.07
N VAL A 71 -4.65 -1.98 -1.03
CA VAL A 71 -3.92 -2.91 -0.17
C VAL A 71 -4.91 -3.81 0.59
N ALA A 72 -4.81 -5.13 0.39
CA ALA A 72 -5.67 -6.10 1.07
C ALA A 72 -5.08 -6.59 2.41
N GLY A 73 -3.80 -6.98 2.45
CA GLY A 73 -3.13 -7.42 3.68
C GLY A 73 -3.49 -8.81 4.21
N ASN A 74 -4.11 -9.68 3.40
CA ASN A 74 -4.58 -11.00 3.82
C ASN A 74 -3.48 -12.07 3.88
N CYS A 75 -2.53 -12.03 2.96
CA CYS A 75 -1.58 -13.12 2.70
C CYS A 75 -0.39 -13.19 3.65
N ARG A 76 -0.05 -12.09 4.35
CA ARG A 76 1.06 -11.98 5.33
C ARG A 76 2.41 -12.57 4.88
N MET A 77 2.63 -12.73 3.58
CA MET A 77 3.89 -13.23 3.02
C MET A 77 4.98 -12.15 2.99
N CYS A 78 4.57 -10.88 2.99
CA CYS A 78 5.45 -9.71 2.95
C CYS A 78 5.82 -9.20 4.35
N LEU A 79 5.89 -10.08 5.35
CA LEU A 79 6.29 -9.68 6.69
C LEU A 79 7.77 -9.29 6.71
N VAL A 80 8.06 -8.15 7.34
CA VAL A 80 9.41 -7.61 7.48
C VAL A 80 9.64 -7.15 8.92
N GLU A 81 10.88 -7.26 9.37
CA GLU A 81 11.34 -6.75 10.65
C GLU A 81 11.79 -5.28 10.50
N ILE A 82 11.48 -4.47 11.50
CA ILE A 82 11.90 -3.07 11.60
C ILE A 82 12.54 -2.92 12.99
N GLU A 83 13.73 -2.30 13.08
CA GLU A 83 14.54 -2.18 14.31
C GLU A 83 13.84 -1.59 15.56
N LYS A 84 12.61 -1.07 15.45
CA LYS A 84 11.84 -0.51 16.57
C LYS A 84 10.37 -0.92 16.58
N ALA A 85 9.98 -1.89 15.75
CA ALA A 85 8.65 -2.46 15.79
C ALA A 85 8.66 -3.68 16.74
N PRO A 86 7.75 -3.75 17.74
CA PRO A 86 7.70 -4.88 18.66
C PRO A 86 7.22 -6.18 18.00
N LYS A 87 6.69 -6.10 16.77
CA LYS A 87 6.16 -7.20 15.98
C LYS A 87 6.53 -6.99 14.53
N VAL A 88 6.69 -8.09 13.79
CA VAL A 88 6.81 -8.07 12.33
C VAL A 88 5.61 -7.37 11.70
N VAL A 89 5.88 -6.52 10.71
CA VAL A 89 4.85 -5.75 10.02
C VAL A 89 4.72 -6.20 8.58
N ALA A 90 3.53 -6.04 8.00
CA ALA A 90 3.33 -6.32 6.59
C ALA A 90 3.85 -5.15 5.74
N ALA A 91 4.88 -5.39 4.92
CA ALA A 91 5.51 -4.38 4.07
C ALA A 91 4.52 -3.70 3.10
N CYS A 92 3.47 -4.42 2.68
CA CYS A 92 2.47 -3.91 1.74
C CYS A 92 1.51 -2.89 2.36
N ALA A 93 1.34 -2.87 3.69
CA ALA A 93 0.35 -2.03 4.37
C ALA A 93 0.95 -0.80 5.04
N ILE A 94 2.28 -0.78 5.23
CA ILE A 94 2.97 0.32 5.88
C ILE A 94 3.49 1.30 4.83
N CYS A 95 2.99 2.54 4.88
CA CYS A 95 3.37 3.66 4.00
C CYS A 95 4.15 4.77 4.72
N ASP A 96 4.34 4.65 6.04
CA ASP A 96 4.99 5.67 6.86
C ASP A 96 6.51 5.46 6.91
N THR A 97 7.16 5.61 5.75
CA THR A 97 8.63 5.64 5.66
C THR A 97 9.24 6.88 6.32
N SER A 98 8.46 7.94 6.55
CA SER A 98 8.87 9.12 7.33
C SER A 98 9.19 8.76 8.78
N TRP A 99 8.44 7.83 9.37
CA TRP A 99 8.76 7.30 10.69
C TRP A 99 9.99 6.39 10.63
N LEU A 100 10.28 5.75 9.49
CA LEU A 100 11.50 4.97 9.27
C LEU A 100 12.76 5.80 9.01
N GLY A 101 12.71 7.14 9.07
CA GLY A 101 13.73 8.11 8.62
C GLY A 101 15.12 8.09 9.29
N THR A 102 15.62 6.92 9.70
CA THR A 102 17.01 6.57 10.07
C THR A 102 17.14 5.07 10.42
N ARG A 103 16.19 4.21 10.05
CA ARG A 103 16.05 2.87 10.63
C ARG A 103 16.32 1.80 9.59
N ARG A 104 17.22 0.85 9.90
CA ARG A 104 17.42 -0.32 9.05
C ARG A 104 16.16 -1.17 9.05
N LEU A 105 15.79 -1.61 7.85
CA LEU A 105 15.22 -2.93 7.68
C LEU A 105 16.40 -3.89 7.72
N GLU A 106 16.82 -4.27 8.93
CA GLU A 106 17.81 -5.32 9.11
C GLU A 106 17.04 -6.64 9.20
N ASN A 107 17.33 -7.53 8.26
CA ASN A 107 16.81 -8.89 8.20
C ASN A 107 15.41 -9.00 7.58
N TYR A 108 15.37 -9.04 6.25
CA TYR A 108 14.52 -10.03 5.59
C TYR A 108 14.99 -11.43 5.98
N LYS A 109 14.71 -11.87 7.20
CA LYS A 109 14.56 -13.31 7.43
C LYS A 109 13.18 -13.62 6.90
N SER A 110 13.11 -14.04 5.64
CA SER A 110 12.03 -14.92 5.23
C SER A 110 12.07 -16.10 6.18
N THR A 111 11.29 -16.03 7.25
CA THR A 111 10.97 -17.19 8.06
C THR A 111 10.03 -18.02 7.18
N PHE A 112 10.60 -18.69 6.18
CA PHE A 112 10.01 -19.88 5.59
C PHE A 112 10.07 -20.99 6.64
#